data_AF-A0A671SG50-F1
#
_entry.id   AF-A0A671SG50-F1
#
_cell.length_a   1.000
_cell.length_b   1.000
_cell.length_c   1.000
_cell.angle_alpha   90.00
_cell.angle_beta   90.00
_cell.angle_gamma   90.00
#
_symmetry.space_group_name_H-M   'P 1'
#
loop_
_entity.id
_entity.type
_entity.pdbx_description
1 polymer ?
#
loop_
_entity_poly.entity_id
_entity_poly.type
_entity_poly.pdbx_seq_one_letter_code
_entity_poly.pdbx_strand_id
1 'polypeptide(L)'
;QTFHIHQGKCVLTVQLCDEGEQGEVQFFLLFTGSAQRHLTSTLKVNHATLQAVCPAHNCCESVLVTLCSAGPDGNIHTLATEHLHFVQDLAFDMAQFLVSAVGQTNLLEEALLLDEHQIPLQECEKLDQSLSLALKHIMLPPGWSLLGNSTRLEPQETLLHFAARRGLLKVARFLLKQPGAQEALSLCNKQGSTPVVIAQSRGHTALLELFSR
;
A
#
# COMPACT_ATOMS: atom_id res chain seq x y z
N GLN A 1 3.21 -29.57 4.11
CA GLN A 1 3.36 -29.10 2.71
C GLN A 1 3.40 -27.58 2.76
N THR A 2 4.31 -26.94 2.03
CA THR A 2 4.57 -25.50 2.15
C THR A 2 4.26 -24.85 0.80
N PHE A 3 3.42 -23.80 0.79
CA PHE A 3 3.09 -23.03 -0.41
C PHE A 3 3.64 -21.60 -0.27
N HIS A 4 4.00 -20.96 -1.38
CA HIS A 4 4.60 -19.63 -1.42
C HIS A 4 3.61 -18.60 -1.99
N ILE A 5 3.47 -17.46 -1.31
CA ILE A 5 2.54 -16.36 -1.65
C ILE A 5 3.35 -15.14 -2.13
N HIS A 6 2.94 -14.49 -3.22
CA HIS A 6 3.54 -13.26 -3.76
C HIS A 6 2.48 -12.14 -3.95
N GLN A 7 2.78 -10.87 -3.62
CA GLN A 7 1.79 -9.78 -3.52
C GLN A 7 1.68 -8.85 -4.75
N GLY A 8 0.43 -8.46 -5.08
CA GLY A 8 0.02 -7.31 -5.91
C GLY A 8 -1.37 -7.50 -6.54
N LYS A 9 -2.45 -7.03 -5.87
CA LYS A 9 -3.78 -7.71 -5.81
C LYS A 9 -3.55 -9.11 -5.26
N CYS A 10 -3.92 -9.42 -4.03
CA CYS A 10 -3.50 -10.67 -3.39
C CYS A 10 -4.11 -11.88 -4.14
N VAL A 11 -3.42 -12.37 -5.16
CA VAL A 11 -3.80 -13.54 -5.95
C VAL A 11 -3.10 -14.71 -5.29
N LEU A 12 -3.87 -15.58 -4.67
CA LEU A 12 -3.36 -16.83 -4.14
C LEU A 12 -3.15 -17.78 -5.29
N THR A 13 -1.94 -18.34 -5.36
CA THR A 13 -1.60 -19.39 -6.31
C THR A 13 -1.54 -20.71 -5.55
N VAL A 14 -2.32 -21.68 -5.99
CA VAL A 14 -2.36 -23.02 -5.40
C VAL A 14 -1.76 -23.99 -6.41
N GLN A 15 -0.80 -24.79 -5.97
CA GLN A 15 -0.20 -25.86 -6.77
C GLN A 15 -0.82 -27.20 -6.37
N LEU A 16 -1.37 -27.91 -7.34
CA LEU A 16 -1.91 -29.26 -7.19
C LEU A 16 -0.77 -30.26 -7.40
N CYS A 17 -0.62 -31.19 -6.46
CA CYS A 17 0.50 -32.16 -6.48
C CYS A 17 0.27 -33.35 -7.42
N ASP A 18 -0.94 -33.54 -7.96
CA ASP A 18 -1.25 -34.70 -8.82
C ASP A 18 -2.19 -34.33 -9.98
N GLU A 19 -1.97 -34.99 -11.11
CA GLU A 19 -2.87 -35.00 -12.28
C GLU A 19 -4.09 -35.88 -12.00
N GLY A 20 -5.10 -35.34 -11.32
CA GLY A 20 -6.42 -35.98 -11.20
C GLY A 20 -7.48 -34.91 -10.96
N GLU A 21 -8.60 -34.82 -11.67
CA GLU A 21 -9.33 -35.82 -12.45
C GLU A 21 -9.67 -35.25 -13.85
N GLN A 22 -9.74 -36.12 -14.86
CA GLN A 22 -10.36 -35.79 -16.15
C GLN A 22 -11.90 -35.73 -15.96
N GLY A 23 -12.38 -34.63 -15.41
CA GLY A 23 -13.80 -34.38 -15.18
C GLY A 23 -14.07 -32.90 -14.90
N GLU A 24 -15.33 -32.47 -15.01
CA GLU A 24 -15.75 -31.10 -14.63
C GLU A 24 -15.76 -30.93 -13.10
N VAL A 25 -14.57 -30.91 -12.49
CA VAL A 25 -14.38 -30.62 -11.07
C VAL A 25 -14.15 -29.13 -10.89
N GLN A 26 -14.94 -28.52 -10.00
CA GLN A 26 -14.79 -27.10 -9.65
C GLN A 26 -14.02 -26.98 -8.33
N PHE A 27 -13.06 -26.05 -8.28
CA PHE A 27 -12.25 -25.82 -7.09
C PHE A 27 -12.58 -24.46 -6.46
N PHE A 28 -12.64 -24.44 -5.13
CA PHE A 28 -12.95 -23.26 -4.32
C PHE A 28 -11.97 -23.11 -3.17
N LEU A 29 -11.75 -21.88 -2.74
CA LEU A 29 -11.05 -21.56 -1.50
C LEU A 29 -12.05 -21.04 -0.47
N LEU A 30 -12.11 -21.71 0.68
CA LEU A 30 -12.85 -21.26 1.85
C LEU A 30 -11.89 -20.62 2.85
N PHE A 31 -12.08 -19.34 3.11
CA PHE A 31 -11.37 -18.57 4.12
C PHE A 31 -12.21 -18.57 5.40
N THR A 32 -11.62 -18.97 6.51
CA THR A 32 -12.26 -19.02 7.83
C THR A 32 -11.43 -18.22 8.82
N GLY A 33 -11.86 -16.98 9.09
CA GLY A 33 -11.34 -16.14 10.15
C GLY A 33 -12.20 -16.22 11.42
N SER A 34 -11.85 -15.42 12.43
CA SER A 34 -12.56 -15.36 13.72
C SER A 34 -13.96 -14.76 13.59
N ALA A 35 -14.13 -13.77 12.72
CA ALA A 35 -15.39 -13.03 12.54
C ALA A 35 -16.04 -13.22 11.16
N GLN A 36 -15.28 -13.71 10.17
CA GLN A 36 -15.73 -13.78 8.79
C GLN A 36 -15.39 -15.14 8.16
N ARG A 37 -16.29 -15.61 7.28
CA ARG A 37 -16.03 -16.74 6.38
C ARG A 37 -16.33 -16.30 4.96
N HIS A 38 -15.44 -16.60 4.03
CA HIS A 38 -15.57 -16.21 2.64
C HIS A 38 -15.23 -17.37 1.72
N LEU A 39 -16.06 -17.59 0.68
CA LEU A 39 -15.84 -18.62 -0.33
C LEU A 39 -15.52 -17.95 -1.66
N THR A 40 -14.38 -18.29 -2.26
CA THR A 40 -13.95 -17.77 -3.56
C THR A 40 -13.80 -18.90 -4.56
N SER A 41 -14.30 -18.72 -5.78
CA SER A 41 -13.98 -19.61 -6.89
C SER A 41 -12.52 -19.47 -7.31
N THR A 42 -11.96 -20.53 -7.84
CA THR A 42 -10.62 -20.52 -8.42
C THR A 42 -10.67 -20.50 -9.95
N LEU A 43 -9.65 -19.91 -10.56
CA LEU A 43 -9.35 -19.97 -11.97
C LEU A 43 -8.23 -20.99 -12.20
N LYS A 44 -8.49 -22.02 -13.00
CA LYS A 44 -7.44 -22.96 -13.41
C LYS A 44 -6.60 -22.34 -14.53
N VAL A 45 -5.34 -22.03 -14.22
CA VAL A 45 -4.40 -21.37 -15.16
C VAL A 45 -3.67 -22.41 -16.03
N ASN A 46 -3.39 -23.58 -15.47
CA ASN A 46 -2.84 -24.73 -16.17
C ASN A 46 -3.25 -26.03 -15.46
N HIS A 47 -2.72 -27.18 -15.86
CA HIS A 47 -3.09 -28.48 -15.31
C HIS A 47 -2.90 -28.62 -13.79
N ALA A 48 -1.91 -27.94 -13.22
CA ALA A 48 -1.54 -28.04 -11.81
C ALA A 48 -1.69 -26.73 -11.03
N THR A 49 -2.03 -25.62 -11.68
CA THR A 49 -2.05 -24.30 -11.02
C THR A 49 -3.46 -23.69 -11.02
N LEU A 50 -3.93 -23.37 -9.82
CA LEU A 50 -5.13 -22.59 -9.59
C LEU A 50 -4.76 -21.19 -9.09
N GLN A 51 -5.57 -20.20 -9.44
CA GLN A 51 -5.48 -18.83 -8.94
C GLN A 51 -6.80 -18.38 -8.37
N ALA A 52 -6.77 -17.66 -7.26
CA ALA A 52 -7.95 -17.03 -6.67
C ALA A 52 -7.59 -15.66 -6.15
N VAL A 53 -8.53 -14.72 -6.26
CA VAL A 53 -8.38 -13.42 -5.63
C VAL A 53 -8.70 -13.60 -4.14
N CYS A 54 -7.73 -13.30 -3.29
CA CYS A 54 -7.91 -13.26 -1.85
C CYS A 54 -8.98 -12.20 -1.52
N PRO A 55 -9.97 -12.54 -0.68
CA PRO A 55 -10.98 -11.58 -0.26
C PRO A 55 -10.37 -10.45 0.57
N ALA A 56 -11.09 -9.32 0.58
CA ALA A 56 -10.87 -8.32 1.61
C ALA A 56 -11.22 -8.90 2.98
N HIS A 57 -10.47 -8.50 4.01
CA HIS A 57 -10.62 -8.99 5.36
C HIS A 57 -10.61 -7.81 6.32
N ASN A 58 -11.40 -7.88 7.39
CA ASN A 58 -11.71 -6.71 8.22
C ASN A 58 -10.85 -6.56 9.48
N CYS A 59 -9.96 -7.51 9.78
CA CYS A 59 -9.09 -7.45 10.94
C CYS A 59 -7.74 -8.12 10.68
N CYS A 60 -6.79 -7.91 11.58
CA CYS A 60 -5.50 -8.59 11.53
C CYS A 60 -5.61 -9.91 12.27
N GLU A 61 -5.49 -11.03 11.56
CA GLU A 61 -5.57 -12.36 12.15
C GLU A 61 -4.97 -13.43 11.23
N SER A 62 -4.75 -14.62 11.79
CA SER A 62 -4.46 -15.83 11.02
C SER A 62 -5.77 -16.48 10.58
N VAL A 63 -5.99 -16.57 9.27
CA VAL A 63 -7.18 -17.13 8.63
C VAL A 63 -6.84 -18.52 8.08
N LEU A 64 -7.68 -19.50 8.39
CA LEU A 64 -7.56 -20.84 7.80
C LEU A 64 -8.14 -20.82 6.38
N VAL A 65 -7.34 -21.17 5.39
CA VAL A 65 -7.69 -21.30 3.98
C VAL A 65 -7.80 -22.78 3.64
N THR A 66 -8.99 -23.20 3.22
CA THR A 66 -9.28 -24.59 2.85
C THR A 66 -9.54 -24.68 1.35
N LEU A 67 -8.78 -25.53 0.66
CA LEU A 67 -9.06 -25.91 -0.72
C LEU A 67 -10.13 -27.00 -0.75
N CYS A 68 -11.23 -26.72 -1.46
CA CYS A 68 -12.31 -27.66 -1.66
C CYS A 68 -12.48 -27.97 -3.16
N SER A 69 -12.84 -29.21 -3.49
CA SER A 69 -13.37 -29.58 -4.80
C SER A 69 -14.86 -29.90 -4.70
N ALA A 70 -15.60 -29.61 -5.77
CA ALA A 70 -16.98 -30.03 -5.97
C ALA A 70 -17.07 -30.86 -7.25
N GLY A 71 -17.56 -32.09 -7.13
CA GLY A 71 -17.85 -32.98 -8.25
C GLY A 71 -19.23 -32.71 -8.87
N PRO A 72 -19.53 -33.29 -10.05
CA PRO A 72 -20.82 -33.14 -10.73
C PRO A 72 -22.00 -33.77 -9.96
N ASP A 73 -21.72 -34.65 -9.01
CA ASP A 73 -22.65 -35.23 -8.06
C ASP A 73 -23.02 -34.27 -6.91
N GLY A 74 -22.38 -33.10 -6.84
CA GLY A 74 -22.57 -32.10 -5.79
C GLY A 74 -21.82 -32.41 -4.50
N ASN A 75 -21.00 -33.48 -4.46
CA ASN A 75 -20.20 -33.81 -3.29
C ASN A 75 -19.01 -32.85 -3.16
N ILE A 76 -18.78 -32.37 -1.94
CA ILE A 76 -17.70 -31.43 -1.64
C ILE A 76 -16.62 -32.16 -0.84
N HIS A 77 -15.39 -32.13 -1.34
CA HIS A 77 -14.23 -32.73 -0.68
C HIS A 77 -13.23 -31.65 -0.27
N THR A 78 -12.74 -31.73 0.97
CA THR A 78 -11.61 -30.89 1.42
C THR A 78 -10.31 -31.56 0.99
N LEU A 79 -9.48 -30.81 0.25
CA LEU A 79 -8.24 -31.32 -0.33
C LEU A 79 -7.01 -30.90 0.46
N ALA A 80 -6.99 -29.67 0.97
CA ALA A 80 -5.88 -29.12 1.73
C ALA A 80 -6.32 -27.96 2.62
N THR A 81 -5.54 -27.67 3.66
CA THR A 81 -5.70 -26.52 4.53
C THR A 81 -4.36 -25.83 4.76
N GLU A 82 -4.36 -24.50 4.81
CA GLU A 82 -3.21 -23.70 5.24
C GLU A 82 -3.63 -22.34 5.84
N HIS A 83 -2.75 -21.71 6.63
CA HIS A 83 -2.96 -20.42 7.26
C HIS A 83 -2.43 -19.27 6.40
N LEU A 84 -3.28 -18.25 6.22
CA LEU A 84 -2.95 -16.97 5.64
C LEU A 84 -3.03 -15.90 6.74
N HIS A 85 -2.00 -15.06 6.85
CA HIS A 85 -2.00 -13.98 7.84
C HIS A 85 -2.41 -12.66 7.20
N PHE A 86 -3.51 -12.10 7.69
CA PHE A 86 -3.86 -10.70 7.43
C PHE A 86 -3.18 -9.82 8.46
N VAL A 87 -2.38 -8.87 7.97
CA VAL A 87 -1.59 -7.95 8.80
C VAL A 87 -1.97 -6.52 8.49
N GLN A 88 -1.78 -5.64 9.46
CA GLN A 88 -2.03 -4.22 9.31
C GLN A 88 -1.05 -3.64 8.29
N ASP A 89 -1.58 -2.98 7.26
CA ASP A 89 -0.74 -2.24 6.32
C ASP A 89 -0.45 -0.85 6.90
N LEU A 90 0.61 -0.78 7.70
CA LEU A 90 1.05 0.48 8.31
C LEU A 90 1.30 1.57 7.27
N ALA A 91 1.72 1.23 6.04
CA ALA A 91 1.93 2.22 5.01
C ALA A 91 0.60 2.79 4.49
N PHE A 92 -0.45 1.97 4.43
CA PHE A 92 -1.80 2.42 4.13
C PHE A 92 -2.35 3.35 5.21
N ASP A 93 -2.23 2.97 6.49
CA ASP A 93 -2.67 3.81 7.60
C ASP A 93 -1.90 5.13 7.66
N MET A 94 -0.58 5.08 7.46
CA MET A 94 0.25 6.28 7.34
C MET A 94 -0.21 7.16 6.18
N ALA A 95 -0.50 6.58 5.02
CA ALA A 95 -0.97 7.34 3.86
C ALA A 95 -2.34 7.99 4.14
N GLN A 96 -3.27 7.30 4.80
CA GLN A 96 -4.56 7.86 5.20
C GLN A 96 -4.39 9.03 6.16
N PHE A 97 -3.55 8.85 7.18
CA PHE A 97 -3.22 9.89 8.14
C PHE A 97 -2.64 11.12 7.43
N LEU A 98 -1.61 10.94 6.60
CA LEU A 98 -0.96 12.01 5.87
C LEU A 98 -1.93 12.78 4.97
N VAL A 99 -2.78 12.07 4.21
CA VAL A 99 -3.81 12.70 3.36
C VAL A 99 -4.82 13.51 4.18
N SER A 100 -5.24 13.00 5.34
CA SER A 100 -6.19 13.67 6.23
C SER A 100 -5.61 14.89 6.97
N ALA A 101 -4.30 14.89 7.19
CA ALA A 101 -3.58 15.94 7.90
C ALA A 101 -3.23 17.14 7.01
N VAL A 102 -3.30 17.01 5.68
CA VAL A 102 -3.06 18.13 4.77
C VAL A 102 -4.03 19.28 5.03
N GLY A 103 -3.50 20.49 5.20
CA GLY A 103 -4.25 21.69 5.58
C GLY A 103 -4.43 21.87 7.10
N GLN A 104 -4.07 20.88 7.92
CA GLN A 104 -4.03 21.00 9.39
C GLN A 104 -2.61 21.34 9.82
N THR A 105 -2.25 22.62 9.71
CA THR A 105 -0.87 23.13 9.84
C THR A 105 -0.10 22.60 11.04
N ASN A 106 -0.73 22.52 12.22
CA ASN A 106 -0.06 22.05 13.44
C ASN A 106 0.14 20.52 13.46
N LEU A 107 -0.85 19.75 12.98
CA LEU A 107 -0.80 18.28 13.03
C LEU A 107 0.27 17.73 12.08
N LEU A 108 0.32 18.28 10.87
CA LEU A 108 1.26 17.85 9.86
C LEU A 108 2.70 18.27 10.21
N GLU A 109 2.86 19.44 10.83
CA GLU A 109 4.17 19.91 11.29
C GLU A 109 4.73 19.00 12.38
N GLU A 110 3.99 18.72 13.45
CA GLU A 110 4.48 17.86 14.54
C GLU A 110 4.76 16.42 14.07
N ALA A 111 3.90 15.86 13.21
CA ALA A 111 4.06 14.49 12.73
C ALA A 111 5.27 14.29 11.79
N LEU A 112 5.65 15.32 11.03
CA LEU A 112 6.71 15.24 10.02
C LEU A 112 8.07 15.77 10.53
N LEU A 113 8.07 16.60 11.57
CA LEU A 113 9.27 17.21 12.16
C LEU A 113 10.03 16.32 13.13
N LEU A 114 9.68 15.04 13.27
CA LEU A 114 10.51 14.07 14.00
C LEU A 114 11.84 13.85 13.26
N ASP A 115 12.77 14.79 13.37
CA ASP A 115 14.10 14.76 12.75
C ASP A 115 15.06 13.80 13.45
N GLU A 116 14.51 12.95 14.30
CA GLU A 116 15.31 12.15 15.19
C GLU A 116 15.62 10.80 14.55
N HIS A 117 16.94 10.59 14.40
CA HIS A 117 17.65 9.39 14.01
C HIS A 117 17.86 9.21 12.50
N GLN A 118 19.11 8.87 12.16
CA GLN A 118 19.50 8.39 10.83
C GLN A 118 18.75 7.08 10.57
N ILE A 119 17.56 7.18 9.99
CA ILE A 119 16.86 6.02 9.47
C ILE A 119 17.77 5.41 8.39
N PRO A 120 18.12 4.12 8.48
CA PRO A 120 18.95 3.47 7.47
C PRO A 120 18.34 3.65 6.08
N LEU A 121 19.18 3.86 5.06
CA LEU A 121 18.73 4.09 3.68
C LEU A 121 17.73 3.03 3.21
N GLN A 122 17.99 1.76 3.55
CA GLN A 122 17.11 0.64 3.20
C GLN A 122 15.70 0.77 3.78
N GLU A 123 15.55 1.31 4.99
CA GLU A 123 14.23 1.53 5.60
C GLU A 123 13.52 2.72 4.94
N CYS A 124 14.25 3.76 4.54
CA CYS A 124 13.69 4.84 3.71
C CYS A 124 13.23 4.33 2.33
N GLU A 125 13.98 3.44 1.68
CA GLU A 125 13.61 2.84 0.39
C GLU A 125 12.36 1.96 0.50
N LYS A 126 12.29 1.13 1.56
CA LYS A 126 11.10 0.34 1.86
C LYS A 126 9.89 1.24 2.11
N LEU A 127 10.06 2.28 2.93
CA LEU A 127 9.01 3.26 3.22
C LEU A 127 8.55 3.97 1.93
N ASP A 128 9.47 4.44 1.09
CA ASP A 128 9.13 5.10 -0.18
C ASP A 128 8.33 4.16 -1.09
N GLN A 129 8.70 2.88 -1.15
CA GLN A 129 7.97 1.89 -1.92
C GLN A 129 6.58 1.61 -1.36
N SER A 130 6.46 1.26 -0.08
CA SER A 130 5.18 0.90 0.53
C SER A 130 4.23 2.10 0.59
N LEU A 131 4.72 3.26 1.01
CA LEU A 131 3.92 4.47 1.12
C LEU A 131 3.46 4.99 -0.25
N SER A 132 4.33 4.95 -1.27
CA SER A 132 3.92 5.35 -2.63
C SER A 132 2.89 4.39 -3.24
N LEU A 133 2.92 3.11 -2.89
CA LEU A 133 1.87 2.15 -3.28
C LEU A 133 0.58 2.45 -2.53
N ALA A 134 0.63 2.67 -1.23
CA ALA A 134 -0.54 3.04 -0.43
C ALA A 134 -1.22 4.30 -0.95
N LEU A 135 -0.47 5.39 -1.16
CA LEU A 135 -0.99 6.66 -1.68
C LEU A 135 -1.69 6.53 -3.03
N LYS A 136 -1.21 5.65 -3.93
CA LYS A 136 -1.85 5.39 -5.22
C LYS A 136 -3.19 4.67 -5.11
N HIS A 137 -3.42 3.95 -4.02
CA HIS A 137 -4.64 3.17 -3.79
C HIS A 137 -5.62 3.87 -2.83
N ILE A 138 -5.24 5.00 -2.24
CA ILE A 138 -6.15 5.82 -1.44
C ILE A 138 -7.10 6.59 -2.35
N MET A 139 -8.38 6.60 -1.94
CA MET A 139 -9.37 7.53 -2.47
C MET A 139 -9.15 8.90 -1.82
N LEU A 140 -8.57 9.83 -2.57
CA LEU A 140 -8.40 11.21 -2.08
C LEU A 140 -9.78 11.88 -1.92
N PRO A 141 -10.00 12.70 -0.87
CA PRO A 141 -11.23 13.45 -0.71
C PRO A 141 -11.57 14.30 -1.94
N PRO A 142 -12.86 14.53 -2.25
CA PRO A 142 -13.24 15.44 -3.34
C PRO A 142 -12.63 16.83 -3.14
N GLY A 143 -11.98 17.36 -4.17
CA GLY A 143 -11.32 18.68 -4.10
C GLY A 143 -10.01 18.70 -3.30
N TRP A 144 -9.46 17.54 -2.93
CA TRP A 144 -8.19 17.47 -2.22
C TRP A 144 -7.06 18.09 -3.05
N SER A 145 -6.25 18.89 -2.38
CA SER A 145 -5.07 19.58 -2.89
C SER A 145 -3.94 19.38 -1.90
N LEU A 146 -2.70 19.42 -2.37
CA LEU A 146 -1.51 19.26 -1.55
C LEU A 146 -1.35 20.37 -0.49
N LEU A 147 -2.02 21.50 -0.70
CA LEU A 147 -2.09 22.62 0.23
C LEU A 147 -3.39 22.64 1.06
N GLY A 148 -4.26 21.64 0.88
CA GLY A 148 -5.58 21.59 1.48
C GLY A 148 -6.46 22.74 0.99
N ASN A 149 -7.28 23.28 1.89
CA ASN A 149 -8.19 24.40 1.60
C ASN A 149 -7.54 25.77 1.84
N SER A 150 -6.21 25.84 2.03
CA SER A 150 -5.51 27.07 2.34
C SER A 150 -5.55 28.03 1.14
N THR A 151 -6.31 29.12 1.30
CA THR A 151 -6.37 30.23 0.32
C THR A 151 -5.21 31.20 0.46
N ARG A 152 -4.44 31.08 1.54
CA ARG A 152 -3.23 31.87 1.81
C ARG A 152 -2.02 30.95 1.85
N LEU A 153 -1.00 31.31 1.06
CA LEU A 153 0.30 30.63 1.00
C LEU A 153 1.17 31.03 2.20
N GLU A 154 0.67 30.84 3.41
CA GLU A 154 1.45 31.05 4.62
C GLU A 154 2.49 29.93 4.79
N PRO A 155 3.64 30.20 5.42
CA PRO A 155 4.64 29.17 5.64
C PRO A 155 4.10 27.97 6.43
N GLN A 156 4.18 26.77 5.84
CA GLN A 156 3.71 25.53 6.45
C GLN A 156 4.51 24.33 5.95
N GLU A 157 4.63 23.30 6.79
CA GLU A 157 5.18 22.01 6.36
C GLU A 157 4.19 21.36 5.37
N THR A 158 4.72 20.73 4.31
CA THR A 158 3.91 20.02 3.31
C THR A 158 4.45 18.61 3.11
N LEU A 159 3.66 17.73 2.48
CA LEU A 159 4.13 16.37 2.17
C LEU A 159 5.37 16.35 1.25
N LEU A 160 5.61 17.40 0.46
CA LEU A 160 6.84 17.54 -0.32
C LEU A 160 8.06 17.83 0.56
N HIS A 161 7.92 18.61 1.64
CA HIS A 161 8.99 18.79 2.61
C HIS A 161 9.34 17.46 3.29
N PHE A 162 8.34 16.66 3.66
CA PHE A 162 8.55 15.32 4.20
C PHE A 162 9.28 14.40 3.22
N ALA A 163 8.82 14.34 1.96
CA ALA A 163 9.50 13.55 0.93
C ALA A 163 10.95 14.02 0.73
N ALA A 164 11.18 15.33 0.74
CA ALA A 164 12.51 15.94 0.64
C ALA A 164 13.42 15.61 1.82
N ARG A 165 12.89 15.57 3.06
CA ARG A 165 13.69 15.28 4.26
C ARG A 165 14.15 13.83 4.34
N ARG A 166 13.36 12.92 3.76
CA ARG A 166 13.54 11.46 3.84
C ARG A 166 14.03 10.82 2.53
N GLY A 167 14.17 11.59 1.45
CA GLY A 167 14.61 11.06 0.15
C GLY A 167 13.56 10.21 -0.58
N LEU A 168 12.26 10.44 -0.32
CA LEU A 168 11.16 9.59 -0.82
C LEU A 168 10.79 9.95 -2.27
N LEU A 169 11.56 9.44 -3.23
CA LEU A 169 11.44 9.77 -4.65
C LEU A 169 10.10 9.35 -5.27
N LYS A 170 9.61 8.14 -4.95
CA LYS A 170 8.34 7.63 -5.50
C LYS A 170 7.15 8.36 -4.92
N VAL A 171 7.19 8.68 -3.63
CA VAL A 171 6.19 9.51 -2.96
C VAL A 171 6.17 10.91 -3.57
N ALA A 172 7.32 11.59 -3.68
CA ALA A 172 7.42 12.91 -4.31
C ALA A 172 6.82 12.91 -5.73
N ARG A 173 7.15 11.91 -6.55
CA ARG A 173 6.60 11.78 -7.91
C ARG A 173 5.08 11.62 -7.95
N PHE A 174 4.51 10.95 -6.96
CA PHE A 174 3.05 10.87 -6.83
C PHE A 174 2.45 12.22 -6.44
N LEU A 175 3.04 12.89 -5.45
CA LEU A 175 2.58 14.19 -4.93
C LEU A 175 2.63 15.29 -6.00
N LEU A 176 3.66 15.30 -6.85
CA LEU A 176 3.81 16.27 -7.95
C LEU A 176 2.72 16.19 -9.02
N LYS A 177 1.93 15.11 -9.04
CA LYS A 177 0.79 14.97 -9.95
C LYS A 177 -0.52 15.48 -9.36
N GLN A 178 -0.50 15.90 -8.11
CA GLN A 178 -1.70 16.32 -7.39
C GLN A 178 -1.93 17.83 -7.54
N PRO A 179 -3.18 18.31 -7.39
CA PRO A 179 -3.47 19.74 -7.34
C PRO A 179 -2.66 20.45 -6.25
N GLY A 180 -2.21 21.68 -6.50
CA GLY A 180 -1.43 22.48 -5.55
C GLY A 180 0.04 22.09 -5.41
N ALA A 181 0.53 21.14 -6.21
CA ALA A 181 1.91 20.65 -6.11
C ALA A 181 2.95 21.71 -6.46
N GLN A 182 2.69 22.54 -7.47
CA GLN A 182 3.65 23.55 -7.93
C GLN A 182 3.82 24.65 -6.88
N GLU A 183 2.73 25.09 -6.29
CA GLU A 183 2.72 26.06 -5.20
C GLU A 183 3.43 25.48 -3.98
N ALA A 184 3.13 24.21 -3.63
CA ALA A 184 3.78 23.52 -2.52
C ALA A 184 5.30 23.31 -2.71
N LEU A 185 5.81 23.21 -3.95
CA LEU A 185 7.25 23.18 -4.24
C LEU A 185 7.94 24.51 -3.94
N SER A 186 7.23 25.63 -4.15
CA SER A 186 7.74 26.98 -3.90
C SER A 186 7.50 27.49 -2.48
N LEU A 187 6.61 26.83 -1.74
CA LEU A 187 6.22 27.24 -0.39
C LEU A 187 7.31 26.90 0.61
N CYS A 188 7.70 27.89 1.42
CA CYS A 188 8.58 27.65 2.56
C CYS A 188 7.79 27.05 3.73
N ASN A 189 8.42 26.18 4.51
CA ASN A 189 7.93 25.81 5.83
C ASN A 189 8.22 26.91 6.88
N LYS A 190 7.82 26.68 8.14
CA LYS A 190 8.04 27.65 9.24
C LYS A 190 9.53 27.89 9.54
N GLN A 191 10.42 26.99 9.14
CA GLN A 191 11.87 27.15 9.20
C GLN A 191 12.43 27.92 7.98
N GLY A 192 11.58 28.44 7.10
CA GLY A 192 11.97 29.22 5.94
C GLY A 192 12.58 28.40 4.80
N SER A 193 12.48 27.07 4.84
CA SER A 193 13.04 26.17 3.83
C SER A 193 11.97 25.68 2.86
N THR A 194 12.26 25.65 1.57
CA THR A 194 11.41 24.96 0.57
C THR A 194 11.76 23.47 0.49
N PRO A 195 10.91 22.62 -0.11
CA PRO A 195 11.26 21.21 -0.35
C PRO A 195 12.57 21.04 -1.12
N VAL A 196 12.87 21.94 -2.06
CA VAL A 196 14.12 21.93 -2.83
C VAL A 196 15.33 22.18 -1.93
N VAL A 197 15.27 23.19 -1.05
CA VAL A 197 16.35 23.50 -0.10
C VAL A 197 16.60 22.34 0.86
N ILE A 198 15.53 21.67 1.33
CA ILE A 198 15.66 20.48 2.19
C ILE A 198 16.32 19.33 1.44
N ALA A 199 15.85 19.00 0.23
CA ALA A 199 16.43 17.92 -0.57
C ALA A 199 17.92 18.17 -0.87
N GLN A 200 18.29 19.43 -1.10
CA GLN A 200 19.68 19.84 -1.33
C GLN A 200 20.55 19.66 -0.08
N SER A 201 20.11 20.16 1.07
CA SER A 201 20.87 20.05 2.33
C SER A 201 21.05 18.59 2.78
N ARG A 202 20.12 17.70 2.41
CA ARG A 202 20.19 16.25 2.69
C ARG A 202 20.91 15.45 1.61
N GLY A 203 21.31 16.07 0.50
CA GLY A 203 22.04 15.40 -0.59
C GLY A 203 21.20 14.47 -1.47
N HIS A 204 19.88 14.63 -1.51
CA HIS A 204 18.99 13.79 -2.32
C HIS A 204 18.93 14.27 -3.78
N THR A 205 20.00 14.01 -4.53
CA THR A 205 20.17 14.45 -5.93
C THR A 205 19.03 14.03 -6.86
N ALA A 206 18.54 12.79 -6.74
CA ALA A 206 17.43 12.29 -7.56
C ALA A 206 16.11 13.06 -7.32
N LEU A 207 15.89 13.59 -6.12
CA LEU A 207 14.75 14.46 -5.83
C LEU A 207 14.94 15.86 -6.43
N LEU A 208 16.16 16.40 -6.39
CA LEU A 208 16.46 17.70 -7.02
C LEU A 208 16.19 17.65 -8.52
N GLU A 209 16.66 16.60 -9.20
CA GLU A 209 16.36 16.38 -10.62
C GLU A 209 14.87 16.20 -10.91
N LEU A 210 14.09 15.72 -9.95
CA LEU A 210 12.65 15.57 -10.08
C LEU A 210 11.94 16.92 -9.88
N PHE A 211 12.38 17.72 -8.92
CA PHE A 211 11.80 19.04 -8.61
C PHE A 211 12.15 20.12 -9.64
N SER A 212 13.19 19.90 -10.45
CA SER A 212 13.61 20.82 -11.51
C SER A 212 12.94 20.57 -12.88
N ARG A 213 12.05 19.58 -12.98
CA ARG A 213 11.35 19.22 -14.23
C ARG A 213 9.98 19.86 -14.29
#